data_AF-A0A9P5TWJ2-F1
#
_entry.id   AF-A0A9P5TWJ2-F1
#
_cell.length_a   1.000
_cell.length_b   1.000
_cell.length_c   1.000
_cell.angle_alpha   90.00
_cell.angle_beta   90.00
_cell.angle_gamma   90.00
#
_symmetry.space_group_name_H-M   'P 1'
#
loop_
_entity.id
_entity.type
_entity.pdbx_description
1 polymer ?
#
loop_
_entity_poly.entity_id
_entity_poly.type
_entity_poly.pdbx_seq_one_letter_code
_entity_poly.pdbx_strand_id
1 'polypeptide(L)'
;MMTIPPLMLNSPNSPQQVRLRRQLHYGEHDILLNAQPINHTLPHHALIRFPGPGHATDIFWALPSEDDFEPIDGQKLSGTPLGHLSSTLIKQLYTEFTNLFSSPRSPSFTNDPEIKTFPRVRHLFSQLSVPSLFQQAVMRWRIAQHMILLIDARITWLVEVMPMFAEPDAWKVHTLRNVVGAVTEDPLAVEQLYWAGIPVWFYRGLDVSSTVKVQNWIKEEDNPPCDHYRKMAEECWTIASPAAIFGADLIHNNVDYSVKSTASSSTSTKLSTLSGSTGNSDSNALAAGPSCTRSPSSASSSQPHKKQKTTNNPPGVQRNKFLKPNSPIMPHAFPKWVEAALSLLHHFKVDEQPQPGVNCGYVLPEPAVFANHQNEVSRAQYFLTYLKVHRVFIAAINLLGPIVCQRSAKDWRRLLLLELHGSLHTNTHEGTARLRLCNEMNEVAARMGSSFSIDLTDLSLASASWKGHIYTGRLPDDMQTEVLQEIFEISFKQEFMLLDRFLYRLVLRSQGREDGEFENEYDASTQEDQNLVIEDAFFSNGPPAFGH
;
A
#
# COMPACT_ATOMS: atom_id res chain seq x y z
N MET A 1 17.56 3.82 12.26
CA MET A 1 17.20 4.39 10.95
C MET A 1 15.76 3.98 10.66
N MET A 2 14.81 4.91 10.71
CA MET A 2 13.48 4.69 10.14
C MET A 2 13.63 4.84 8.63
N THR A 3 13.32 3.78 7.88
CA THR A 3 13.25 3.85 6.41
C THR A 3 12.00 4.64 6.05
N ILE A 4 12.18 5.74 5.33
CA ILE A 4 11.09 6.49 4.69
C ILE A 4 10.40 5.53 3.70
N PRO A 5 9.06 5.53 3.56
CA PRO A 5 8.37 4.72 2.58
C PRO A 5 9.01 4.87 1.18
N PRO A 6 9.22 3.78 0.42
CA PRO A 6 9.90 3.80 -0.89
C PRO A 6 9.27 4.75 -1.93
N LEU A 7 8.05 5.22 -1.69
CA LEU A 7 7.24 5.97 -2.66
C LEU A 7 7.61 7.46 -2.77
N MET A 8 8.43 7.99 -1.85
CA MET A 8 9.03 9.33 -2.00
C MET A 8 10.16 9.36 -3.07
N LEU A 9 10.58 8.20 -3.58
CA LEU A 9 11.62 8.03 -4.60
C LEU A 9 11.06 7.45 -5.91
N ASN A 10 9.78 7.69 -6.22
CA ASN A 10 9.24 7.35 -7.52
C ASN A 10 10.01 8.08 -8.64
N SER A 11 10.19 7.40 -9.78
CA SER A 11 10.75 8.00 -10.99
C SER A 11 10.06 9.34 -11.22
N PRO A 12 10.82 10.43 -11.40
CA PRO A 12 10.22 11.73 -11.54
C PRO A 12 9.15 11.69 -12.62
N ASN A 13 9.23 10.87 -13.67
CA ASN A 13 8.41 11.02 -14.88
C ASN A 13 7.12 10.17 -15.00
N SER A 14 6.66 9.45 -13.96
CA SER A 14 5.39 8.72 -14.03
C SER A 14 4.30 9.39 -13.21
N PRO A 15 3.10 9.66 -13.79
CA PRO A 15 1.98 10.23 -13.05
C PRO A 15 1.58 9.33 -11.89
N GLN A 16 1.78 9.82 -10.67
CA GLN A 16 1.33 9.11 -9.48
C GLN A 16 -0.15 9.37 -9.26
N GLN A 17 -0.95 8.30 -9.23
CA GLN A 17 -2.37 8.41 -8.95
C GLN A 17 -2.60 8.58 -7.45
N VAL A 18 -2.98 9.78 -7.03
CA VAL A 18 -3.36 10.04 -5.65
C VAL A 18 -4.84 9.70 -5.45
N ARG A 19 -5.14 8.79 -4.50
CA ARG A 19 -6.50 8.36 -4.19
C ARG A 19 -6.92 8.80 -2.79
N LEU A 20 -8.17 9.25 -2.67
CA LEU A 20 -8.78 9.61 -1.40
C LEU A 20 -9.09 8.33 -0.59
N ARG A 21 -8.61 8.25 0.65
CA ARG A 21 -8.73 7.09 1.55
C ARG A 21 -9.94 7.20 2.49
N ARG A 22 -10.16 6.16 3.31
CA ARG A 22 -11.16 6.18 4.39
C ARG A 22 -10.90 7.41 5.29
N GLN A 23 -11.96 8.11 5.67
CA GLN A 23 -11.92 9.42 6.36
C GLN A 23 -11.45 10.60 5.48
N LEU A 24 -11.38 10.38 4.16
CA LEU A 24 -11.11 11.39 3.14
C LEU A 24 -9.73 12.06 3.26
N HIS A 25 -8.72 11.27 3.59
CA HIS A 25 -7.31 11.66 3.57
C HIS A 25 -6.62 11.20 2.29
N TYR A 26 -5.54 11.84 1.88
CA TYR A 26 -4.76 11.43 0.70
C TYR A 26 -3.72 10.33 0.99
N GLY A 27 -3.82 9.68 2.16
CA GLY A 27 -2.91 8.61 2.55
C GLY A 27 -1.49 9.09 2.82
N GLU A 28 -0.52 8.45 2.18
CA GLU A 28 0.89 8.87 2.24
C GLU A 28 1.15 10.22 1.56
N HIS A 29 0.26 10.64 0.66
CA HIS A 29 0.29 11.95 0.02
C HIS A 29 -0.46 13.02 0.81
N ASP A 30 -1.06 12.65 1.94
CA ASP A 30 -1.71 13.63 2.79
C ASP A 30 -0.65 14.44 3.53
N ILE A 31 -0.54 15.70 3.12
CA ILE A 31 0.41 16.65 3.68
C ILE A 31 0.15 16.91 5.17
N LEU A 32 -1.06 16.60 5.66
CA LEU A 32 -1.45 16.80 7.04
C LEU A 32 -0.97 15.73 8.02
N LEU A 33 -0.66 14.52 7.52
CA LEU A 33 -0.44 13.36 8.38
C LEU A 33 1.02 12.91 8.42
N ASN A 34 1.81 13.33 7.44
CA ASN A 34 3.17 12.85 7.24
C ASN A 34 4.17 13.99 7.33
N ALA A 35 5.39 13.66 7.72
CA ALA A 35 6.51 14.57 7.62
C ALA A 35 6.72 15.01 6.17
N GLN A 36 6.90 16.32 5.96
CA GLN A 36 6.93 16.91 4.63
C GLN A 36 8.37 17.03 4.12
N PRO A 37 8.67 16.70 2.84
CA PRO A 37 9.95 17.07 2.26
C PRO A 37 10.19 18.57 2.45
N ILE A 38 11.39 18.96 2.91
CA ILE A 38 11.65 20.38 3.14
C ILE A 38 11.51 21.13 1.81
N ASN A 39 10.64 22.13 1.81
CA ASN A 39 10.50 23.05 0.69
C ASN A 39 10.79 24.46 1.21
N HIS A 40 11.85 25.09 0.72
CA HIS A 40 12.23 26.43 1.14
C HIS A 40 11.22 27.52 0.71
N THR A 41 10.36 27.26 -0.28
CA THR A 41 9.26 28.18 -0.64
C THR A 41 8.04 28.01 0.28
N LEU A 42 7.83 26.79 0.80
CA LEU A 42 6.71 26.43 1.67
C LEU A 42 7.20 25.77 2.98
N PRO A 43 8.10 26.42 3.74
CA PRO A 43 8.75 25.79 4.90
C PRO A 43 7.76 25.54 6.05
N HIS A 44 6.65 26.27 6.05
CA HIS A 44 5.58 26.14 7.02
C HIS A 44 4.84 24.80 6.95
N HIS A 45 4.95 24.02 5.86
CA HIS A 45 4.31 22.70 5.77
C HIS A 45 4.80 21.74 6.86
N ALA A 46 6.05 21.88 7.31
CA ALA A 46 6.58 21.10 8.43
C ALA A 46 5.95 21.44 9.79
N LEU A 47 5.24 22.56 9.88
CA LEU A 47 4.58 23.07 11.09
C LEU A 47 3.09 22.74 11.16
N ILE A 48 2.55 21.96 10.22
CA ILE A 48 1.18 21.45 10.35
C ILE A 48 1.09 20.70 11.66
N ARG A 49 0.10 21.05 12.50
CA ARG A 49 -0.07 20.41 13.81
C ARG A 49 -0.20 18.91 13.65
N PHE A 50 0.44 18.14 14.53
CA PHE A 50 0.30 16.70 14.49
C PHE A 50 -0.93 16.25 15.28
N PRO A 51 -1.77 15.33 14.78
CA PRO A 51 -2.84 14.71 15.56
C PRO A 51 -2.29 13.75 16.62
N GLY A 52 -1.82 14.29 17.74
CA GLY A 52 -1.38 13.55 18.91
C GLY A 52 -2.50 12.82 19.71
N PRO A 53 -2.15 12.22 20.87
CA PRO A 53 -3.05 11.35 21.64
C PRO A 53 -4.21 12.04 22.40
N GLY A 54 -4.46 13.34 22.18
CA GLY A 54 -5.58 14.09 22.76
C GLY A 54 -6.54 14.71 21.73
N HIS A 55 -6.38 14.38 20.44
CA HIS A 55 -6.97 15.18 19.35
C HIS A 55 -8.44 14.89 19.06
N ALA A 56 -9.05 13.92 19.75
CA ALA A 56 -10.49 13.71 19.64
C ALA A 56 -11.31 14.96 20.01
N THR A 57 -10.73 15.86 20.82
CA THR A 57 -11.35 17.14 21.20
C THR A 57 -10.88 18.34 20.37
N ASP A 58 -9.88 18.19 19.51
CA ASP A 58 -9.42 19.29 18.65
C ASP A 58 -10.30 19.36 17.40
N ILE A 59 -11.06 20.45 17.26
CA ILE A 59 -11.98 20.66 16.15
C ILE A 59 -11.29 20.66 14.78
N PHE A 60 -9.98 20.96 14.72
CA PHE A 60 -9.21 20.90 13.48
C PHE A 60 -9.00 19.47 12.97
N TRP A 61 -9.16 18.47 13.84
CA TRP A 61 -9.02 17.05 13.51
C TRP A 61 -10.33 16.26 13.61
N ALA A 62 -11.37 16.85 14.23
CA ALA A 62 -12.69 16.25 14.37
C ALA A 62 -13.25 15.80 13.01
N LEU A 63 -13.82 14.59 12.96
CA LEU A 63 -14.49 14.06 11.78
C LEU A 63 -15.99 14.01 12.06
N PRO A 64 -16.85 14.66 11.25
CA PRO A 64 -18.28 14.60 11.45
C PRO A 64 -18.75 13.15 11.33
N SER A 65 -19.56 12.73 12.29
CA SER A 65 -20.29 11.47 12.27
C SER A 65 -21.68 11.65 11.67
N GLU A 66 -22.41 10.56 11.47
CA GLU A 66 -23.82 10.66 11.02
C GLU A 66 -24.70 11.37 12.06
N ASP A 67 -24.34 11.35 13.35
CA ASP A 67 -25.04 12.08 14.41
C ASP A 67 -24.86 13.61 14.29
N ASP A 68 -23.80 14.04 13.61
CA ASP A 68 -23.55 15.45 13.30
C ASP A 68 -24.25 15.90 12.01
N PHE A 69 -25.04 15.03 11.37
CA PHE A 69 -25.71 15.29 10.11
C PHE A 69 -27.22 15.36 10.29
N GLU A 70 -27.79 16.54 10.02
CA GLU A 70 -29.19 16.86 10.18
C GLU A 70 -29.91 16.72 8.83
N PRO A 71 -30.68 15.62 8.59
CA PRO A 71 -31.41 15.43 7.33
C PRO A 71 -32.53 16.46 7.19
N ILE A 72 -32.73 16.96 5.97
CA ILE A 72 -33.82 17.89 5.66
C ILE A 72 -35.17 17.21 5.91
N ASP A 73 -36.13 17.95 6.47
CA ASP A 73 -37.48 17.46 6.71
C ASP A 73 -38.10 16.90 5.42
N GLY A 74 -38.69 15.71 5.52
CA GLY A 74 -39.25 14.97 4.38
C GLY A 74 -38.27 14.07 3.63
N GLN A 75 -36.95 14.18 3.85
CA GLN A 75 -35.94 13.30 3.25
C GLN A 75 -35.52 12.13 4.15
N LYS A 76 -35.97 12.09 5.41
CA LYS A 76 -35.58 11.06 6.40
C LYS A 76 -35.85 9.61 5.99
N LEU A 77 -36.78 9.38 5.05
CA LEU A 77 -37.14 8.04 4.57
C LEU A 77 -36.31 7.60 3.34
N SER A 78 -35.50 8.49 2.76
CA SER A 78 -34.56 8.11 1.69
C SER A 78 -33.42 7.28 2.28
N GLY A 79 -32.97 6.25 1.57
CA GLY A 79 -31.75 5.51 1.94
C GLY A 79 -30.48 6.38 1.90
N THR A 80 -30.55 7.55 1.24
CA THR A 80 -29.48 8.55 1.16
C THR A 80 -30.07 9.96 1.34
N PRO A 81 -30.37 10.38 2.58
CA PRO A 81 -31.01 11.66 2.83
C PRO A 81 -30.08 12.84 2.49
N LEU A 82 -30.63 13.88 1.88
CA LEU A 82 -29.98 15.20 1.83
C LEU A 82 -30.11 15.89 3.18
N GLY A 83 -29.05 16.55 3.62
CA GLY A 83 -28.98 17.17 4.94
C GLY A 83 -27.85 18.18 5.05
N HIS A 84 -27.63 18.63 6.27
CA HIS A 84 -26.62 19.62 6.64
C HIS A 84 -25.75 19.08 7.77
N LEU A 85 -24.49 19.55 7.85
CA LEU A 85 -23.74 19.36 9.09
C LEU A 85 -24.32 20.24 10.19
N SER A 86 -24.27 19.76 11.43
CA SER A 86 -24.82 20.47 12.57
C SER A 86 -24.22 21.88 12.68
N SER A 87 -25.09 22.87 12.82
CA SER A 87 -24.69 24.27 12.93
C SER A 87 -23.74 24.51 14.12
N THR A 88 -23.87 23.72 15.18
CA THR A 88 -22.98 23.75 16.35
C THR A 88 -21.56 23.39 15.96
N LEU A 89 -21.38 22.30 15.20
CA LEU A 89 -20.07 21.81 14.77
C LEU A 89 -19.39 22.81 13.82
N ILE A 90 -20.13 23.34 12.84
CA ILE A 90 -19.63 24.38 11.92
C ILE A 90 -19.21 25.63 12.70
N LYS A 91 -20.02 26.07 13.67
CA LYS A 91 -19.75 27.26 14.49
C LYS A 91 -18.50 27.07 15.36
N GLN A 92 -18.29 25.88 15.92
CA GLN A 92 -17.07 25.56 16.67
C GLN A 92 -15.82 25.69 15.79
N LEU A 93 -15.82 25.07 14.62
CA LEU A 93 -14.69 25.16 13.68
C LEU A 93 -14.44 26.60 13.22
N TYR A 94 -15.51 27.35 12.93
CA TYR A 94 -15.40 28.76 12.56
C TYR A 94 -14.82 29.62 13.68
N THR A 95 -15.26 29.38 14.92
CA THR A 95 -14.77 30.12 16.10
C THR A 95 -13.28 29.89 16.28
N GLU A 96 -12.81 28.64 16.27
CA GLU A 96 -11.38 28.32 16.37
C GLU A 96 -10.57 28.90 15.21
N PHE A 97 -11.10 28.83 13.99
CA PHE A 97 -10.48 29.49 12.84
C PHE A 97 -10.35 31.01 13.03
N THR A 98 -11.38 31.70 13.53
CA THR A 98 -11.29 33.15 13.82
C THR A 98 -10.36 33.47 14.97
N ASN A 99 -10.27 32.59 15.98
CA ASN A 99 -9.38 32.74 17.12
C ASN A 99 -7.91 32.75 16.68
N LEU A 100 -7.56 31.99 15.62
CA LEU A 100 -6.23 32.05 15.03
C LEU A 100 -5.83 33.51 14.80
N PHE A 101 -6.69 34.32 14.17
CA PHE A 101 -6.41 35.69 13.77
C PHE A 101 -6.56 36.75 14.87
N SER A 102 -6.92 36.37 16.10
CA SER A 102 -7.25 37.35 17.16
C SER A 102 -6.02 37.97 17.83
N SER A 103 -4.83 37.40 17.65
CA SER A 103 -3.59 37.93 18.24
C SER A 103 -3.07 39.15 17.46
N PRO A 104 -2.46 40.16 18.13
CA PRO A 104 -1.79 41.26 17.45
C PRO A 104 -0.60 40.74 16.64
N ARG A 105 -0.49 41.14 15.37
CA ARG A 105 0.49 40.59 14.42
C ARG A 105 1.32 41.66 13.73
N SER A 106 2.51 41.28 13.29
CA SER A 106 3.47 42.13 12.60
C SER A 106 2.96 42.59 11.21
N PRO A 107 3.54 43.65 10.63
CA PRO A 107 3.22 44.06 9.26
C PRO A 107 3.54 43.00 8.19
N SER A 108 4.52 42.13 8.43
CA SER A 108 4.86 41.03 7.51
C SER A 108 3.71 40.02 7.40
N PHE A 109 3.00 39.78 8.50
CA PHE A 109 1.84 38.91 8.52
C PHE A 109 0.69 39.44 7.63
N THR A 110 0.32 40.71 7.78
CA THR A 110 -0.81 41.31 7.07
C THR A 110 -0.60 41.37 5.55
N ASN A 111 0.66 41.43 5.11
CA ASN A 111 1.02 41.52 3.70
C ASN A 111 1.21 40.18 3.00
N ASP A 112 1.28 39.07 3.75
CA ASP A 112 1.53 37.74 3.21
C ASP A 112 0.42 37.31 2.22
N PRO A 113 0.79 36.85 1.00
CA PRO A 113 -0.18 36.52 -0.04
C PRO A 113 -1.04 35.30 0.29
N GLU A 114 -0.51 34.32 1.03
CA GLU A 114 -1.26 33.13 1.44
C GLU A 114 -2.29 33.51 2.51
N ILE A 115 -1.91 34.36 3.46
CA ILE A 115 -2.84 34.90 4.45
C ILE A 115 -3.99 35.69 3.79
N LYS A 116 -3.71 36.40 2.69
CA LYS A 116 -4.75 37.09 1.91
C LYS A 116 -5.75 36.14 1.23
N THR A 117 -5.48 34.84 1.17
CA THR A 117 -6.47 33.84 0.69
C THR A 117 -7.57 33.54 1.70
N PHE A 118 -7.50 34.08 2.93
CA PHE A 118 -8.49 33.98 3.99
C PHE A 118 -9.98 34.11 3.55
N PRO A 119 -10.38 35.01 2.63
CA PRO A 119 -11.75 35.06 2.15
C PRO A 119 -12.24 33.76 1.50
N ARG A 120 -11.34 32.95 0.92
CA ARG A 120 -11.68 31.64 0.34
C ARG A 120 -12.13 30.65 1.42
N VAL A 121 -11.46 30.63 2.56
CA VAL A 121 -11.86 29.75 3.68
C VAL A 121 -13.21 30.18 4.25
N ARG A 122 -13.48 31.48 4.34
CA ARG A 122 -14.83 31.98 4.68
C ARG A 122 -15.90 31.50 3.71
N HIS A 123 -15.59 31.45 2.42
CA HIS A 123 -16.51 30.87 1.43
C HIS A 123 -16.73 29.37 1.67
N LEU A 124 -15.68 28.59 1.97
CA LEU A 124 -15.83 27.18 2.32
C LEU A 124 -16.76 26.98 3.52
N PHE A 125 -16.68 27.83 4.55
CA PHE A 125 -17.62 27.77 5.69
C PHE A 125 -19.09 27.97 5.27
N SER A 126 -19.37 28.87 4.32
CA SER A 126 -20.74 29.00 3.78
C SER A 126 -21.19 27.75 3.04
N GLN A 127 -20.27 27.04 2.38
CA GLN A 127 -20.55 25.78 1.66
C GLN A 127 -20.79 24.60 2.61
N LEU A 128 -20.23 24.61 3.82
CA LEU A 128 -20.51 23.58 4.84
C LEU A 128 -21.98 23.60 5.29
N SER A 129 -22.67 24.73 5.13
CA SER A 129 -24.10 24.87 5.46
C SER A 129 -25.02 24.52 4.29
N VAL A 130 -24.50 24.23 3.09
CA VAL A 130 -25.31 23.92 1.91
C VAL A 130 -25.81 22.46 1.99
N PRO A 131 -27.10 22.19 1.72
CA PRO A 131 -27.62 20.82 1.68
C PRO A 131 -26.78 19.93 0.77
N SER A 132 -26.42 18.74 1.24
CA SER A 132 -25.71 17.75 0.43
C SER A 132 -25.88 16.35 1.01
N LEU A 133 -25.36 15.34 0.31
CA LEU A 133 -25.23 14.00 0.89
C LEU A 133 -24.18 14.02 2.02
N PHE A 134 -24.31 13.15 3.01
CA PHE A 134 -23.36 13.08 4.12
C PHE A 134 -21.90 13.00 3.65
N GLN A 135 -21.60 12.12 2.67
CA GLN A 135 -20.25 11.99 2.12
C GLN A 135 -19.72 13.29 1.48
N GLN A 136 -20.57 14.02 0.76
CA GLN A 136 -20.22 15.32 0.17
C GLN A 136 -19.95 16.38 1.25
N ALA A 137 -20.77 16.39 2.31
CA ALA A 137 -20.62 17.30 3.42
C ALA A 137 -19.30 17.05 4.18
N VAL A 138 -18.98 15.78 4.48
CA VAL A 138 -17.71 15.38 5.09
C VAL A 138 -16.51 15.71 4.20
N MET A 139 -16.65 15.61 2.88
CA MET A 139 -15.59 16.01 1.94
C MET A 139 -15.30 17.50 2.00
N ARG A 140 -16.34 18.34 1.96
CA ARG A 140 -16.17 19.80 2.11
C ARG A 140 -15.58 20.16 3.47
N TRP A 141 -16.00 19.46 4.52
CA TRP A 141 -15.45 19.61 5.87
C TRP A 141 -13.94 19.35 5.90
N ARG A 142 -13.50 18.24 5.29
CA ARG A 142 -12.07 17.89 5.21
C ARG A 142 -11.26 18.92 4.42
N ILE A 143 -11.77 19.39 3.29
CA ILE A 143 -11.14 20.46 2.53
C ILE A 143 -10.99 21.74 3.39
N ALA A 144 -12.03 22.10 4.14
CA ALA A 144 -11.96 23.26 5.05
C ALA A 144 -10.91 23.04 6.15
N GLN A 145 -10.87 21.86 6.78
CA GLN A 145 -9.85 21.52 7.78
C GLN A 145 -8.43 21.61 7.23
N HIS A 146 -8.19 21.08 6.02
CA HIS A 146 -6.88 21.14 5.37
C HIS A 146 -6.41 22.59 5.20
N MET A 147 -7.29 23.45 4.67
CA MET A 147 -6.97 24.87 4.50
C MET A 147 -6.70 25.58 5.82
N ILE A 148 -7.47 25.26 6.87
CA ILE A 148 -7.31 25.87 8.19
C ILE A 148 -5.97 25.47 8.82
N LEU A 149 -5.61 24.18 8.76
CA LEU A 149 -4.35 23.66 9.28
C LEU A 149 -3.14 24.23 8.54
N LEU A 150 -3.23 24.42 7.21
CA LEU A 150 -2.19 25.08 6.43
C LEU A 150 -2.02 26.54 6.82
N ILE A 151 -3.12 27.28 6.95
CA ILE A 151 -3.11 28.68 7.40
C ILE A 151 -2.51 28.81 8.80
N ASP A 152 -2.89 27.90 9.70
CA ASP A 152 -2.36 27.86 11.06
C ASP A 152 -0.84 27.59 11.09
N ALA A 153 -0.37 26.63 10.29
CA ALA A 153 1.05 26.35 10.13
C ALA A 153 1.80 27.57 9.56
N ARG A 154 1.20 28.27 8.58
CA ARG A 154 1.76 29.50 7.99
C ARG A 154 1.84 30.64 8.99
N ILE A 155 0.80 30.82 9.80
CA ILE A 155 0.79 31.79 10.92
C ILE A 155 1.94 31.48 11.88
N THR A 156 2.06 30.22 12.31
CA THR A 156 3.10 29.78 13.24
C THR A 156 4.49 30.04 12.67
N TRP A 157 4.69 29.76 11.37
CA TRP A 157 5.93 30.08 10.68
C TRP A 157 6.25 31.57 10.73
N LEU A 158 5.31 32.44 10.32
CA LEU A 158 5.55 33.88 10.20
C LEU A 158 5.74 34.58 11.54
N VAL A 159 5.00 34.15 12.57
CA VAL A 159 4.93 34.83 13.87
C VAL A 159 5.95 34.27 14.85
N GLU A 160 6.18 32.96 14.84
CA GLU A 160 7.04 32.31 15.83
C GLU A 160 8.38 31.89 15.24
N VAL A 161 8.39 31.13 14.14
CA VAL A 161 9.62 30.43 13.70
C VAL A 161 10.53 31.31 12.85
N MET A 162 10.00 32.04 11.88
CA MET A 162 10.79 32.89 10.98
C MET A 162 11.56 33.99 11.73
N PRO A 163 10.97 34.70 12.72
CA PRO A 163 11.71 35.69 13.50
C PRO A 163 12.89 35.10 14.29
N MET A 164 12.80 33.84 14.72
CA MET A 164 13.90 33.17 15.46
C MET A 164 15.19 33.14 14.64
N PHE A 165 15.09 32.97 13.32
CA PHE A 165 16.28 32.94 12.45
C PHE A 165 16.95 34.30 12.24
N ALA A 166 16.28 35.40 12.62
CA ALA A 166 16.84 36.74 12.56
C ALA A 166 17.51 37.16 13.87
N GLU A 167 17.26 36.45 14.98
CA GLU A 167 17.83 36.78 16.28
C GLU A 167 19.29 36.29 16.39
N PRO A 168 20.23 37.11 16.92
CA PRO A 168 21.63 36.70 17.11
C PRO A 168 21.80 35.45 18.00
N ASP A 169 20.82 35.21 18.89
CA ASP A 169 20.78 34.10 19.85
C ASP A 169 19.93 32.91 19.36
N ALA A 170 19.72 32.77 18.04
CA ALA A 170 18.93 31.70 17.40
C ALA A 170 19.35 30.25 17.77
N TRP A 171 20.49 30.09 18.44
CA TRP A 171 21.11 28.81 18.81
C TRP A 171 20.64 28.26 20.16
N LYS A 172 19.42 28.58 20.61
CA LYS A 172 18.80 27.90 21.76
C LYS A 172 17.80 26.88 21.24
N VAL A 173 17.94 25.61 21.65
CA VAL A 173 17.00 24.55 21.23
C VAL A 173 15.64 24.87 21.83
N HIS A 174 14.66 25.14 20.98
CA HIS A 174 13.27 25.33 21.40
C HIS A 174 12.63 23.99 21.80
N THR A 175 11.62 24.04 22.66
CA THR A 175 10.83 22.87 23.05
C THR A 175 10.25 22.18 21.81
N LEU A 176 10.30 20.84 21.79
CA LEU A 176 9.74 20.03 20.71
C LEU A 176 8.27 20.41 20.46
N ARG A 177 7.99 20.85 19.23
CA ARG A 177 6.67 21.23 18.77
C ARG A 177 5.85 20.00 18.40
N ASN A 178 4.54 20.05 18.65
CA ASN A 178 3.61 18.99 18.26
C ASN A 178 3.15 19.17 16.81
N VAL A 179 4.07 18.97 15.86
CA VAL A 179 3.88 19.19 14.42
C VAL A 179 4.35 17.98 13.60
N VAL A 180 3.89 17.85 12.36
CA VAL A 180 4.23 16.71 11.47
C VAL A 180 5.73 16.62 11.17
N GLY A 181 6.43 17.76 11.19
CA GLY A 181 7.86 17.86 10.97
C GLY A 181 8.28 17.73 9.49
N ALA A 182 9.58 17.62 9.26
CA ALA A 182 10.16 17.65 7.91
C ALA A 182 11.13 16.51 7.62
N VAL A 183 11.25 16.14 6.35
CA VAL A 183 12.21 15.17 5.84
C VAL A 183 13.19 15.89 4.93
N THR A 184 14.50 15.71 5.11
CA THR A 184 15.51 16.41 4.31
C THR A 184 16.83 15.66 4.22
N GLU A 185 17.57 15.88 3.12
CA GLU A 185 18.98 15.51 2.95
C GLU A 185 19.94 16.67 3.23
N ASP A 186 19.43 17.89 3.39
CA ASP A 186 20.24 19.07 3.65
C ASP A 186 20.58 19.16 5.15
N PRO A 187 21.85 18.98 5.56
CA PRO A 187 22.26 19.08 6.96
C PRO A 187 22.00 20.47 7.56
N LEU A 188 22.02 21.54 6.75
CA LEU A 188 21.74 22.90 7.25
C LEU A 188 20.26 23.05 7.63
N ALA A 189 19.35 22.56 6.78
CA ALA A 189 17.92 22.51 7.10
C ALA A 189 17.66 21.66 8.37
N VAL A 190 18.34 20.53 8.54
CA VAL A 190 18.24 19.71 9.77
C VAL A 190 18.55 20.53 11.00
N GLU A 191 19.67 21.24 10.98
CA GLU A 191 20.10 22.07 12.10
C GLU A 191 19.09 23.17 12.40
N GLN A 192 18.66 23.94 11.39
CA GLN A 192 17.67 25.01 11.55
C GLN A 192 16.34 24.52 12.14
N LEU A 193 15.82 23.41 11.60
CA LEU A 193 14.56 22.82 12.08
C LEU A 193 14.70 22.27 13.51
N TYR A 194 15.84 21.65 13.81
CA TYR A 194 16.14 21.15 15.15
C TYR A 194 16.15 22.29 16.18
N TRP A 195 16.83 23.40 15.87
CA TRP A 195 16.84 24.59 16.72
C TRP A 195 15.44 25.17 16.91
N ALA A 196 14.61 25.17 15.87
CA ALA A 196 13.21 25.61 15.92
C ALA A 196 12.26 24.64 16.67
N GLY A 197 12.76 23.50 17.17
CA GLY A 197 11.98 22.47 17.86
C GLY A 197 11.07 21.67 16.92
N ILE A 198 11.35 21.64 15.62
CA ILE A 198 10.57 20.92 14.61
C ILE A 198 11.15 19.51 14.44
N PRO A 199 10.36 18.44 14.55
CA PRO A 199 10.82 17.09 14.27
C PRO A 199 11.41 16.99 12.85
N VAL A 200 12.60 16.41 12.73
CA VAL A 200 13.28 16.27 11.44
C VAL A 200 13.80 14.84 11.23
N TRP A 201 13.50 14.30 10.05
CA TRP A 201 14.04 13.03 9.59
C TRP A 201 15.11 13.30 8.54
N PHE A 202 16.36 13.24 8.99
CA PHE A 202 17.51 13.33 8.11
C PHE A 202 17.73 11.99 7.41
N TYR A 203 17.73 12.01 6.08
CA TYR A 203 18.12 10.86 5.28
C TYR A 203 19.31 11.24 4.41
N ARG A 204 20.12 10.24 4.09
CA ARG A 204 21.21 10.40 3.13
C ARG A 204 20.78 9.66 1.89
N GLY A 205 20.62 10.38 0.78
CA GLY A 205 20.55 9.76 -0.53
C GLY A 205 21.74 8.83 -0.67
N LEU A 206 21.48 7.53 -0.78
CA LEU A 206 22.51 6.62 -1.24
C LEU A 206 22.69 6.94 -2.71
N ASP A 207 23.86 7.43 -3.09
CA ASP A 207 24.19 7.62 -4.50
C ASP A 207 24.34 6.23 -5.14
N VAL A 208 23.22 5.62 -5.51
CA VAL A 208 23.17 4.32 -6.22
C VAL A 208 23.54 4.50 -7.70
N SER A 209 24.05 5.68 -8.09
CA SER A 209 24.48 6.00 -9.44
C SER A 209 25.74 5.23 -9.84
N SER A 210 25.53 4.05 -10.44
CA SER A 210 26.21 3.59 -11.66
C SER A 210 25.87 2.15 -12.06
N THR A 211 25.30 1.33 -11.18
CA THR A 211 25.13 -0.12 -11.45
C THR A 211 23.70 -0.60 -11.63
N VAL A 212 22.67 0.15 -11.21
CA VAL A 212 21.26 -0.25 -11.37
C VAL A 212 20.58 0.63 -12.43
N LYS A 213 20.61 0.19 -13.69
CA LYS A 213 19.76 0.77 -14.74
C LYS A 213 18.36 0.18 -14.63
N VAL A 214 17.39 0.98 -14.19
CA VAL A 214 15.97 0.60 -14.27
C VAL A 214 15.57 0.60 -15.75
N GLN A 215 15.42 -0.58 -16.34
CA GLN A 215 15.16 -0.72 -17.78
C GLN A 215 13.69 -0.51 -18.15
N ASN A 216 12.73 -0.92 -17.31
CA ASN A 216 11.30 -0.77 -17.58
C ASN A 216 10.51 -0.65 -16.27
N TRP A 217 9.60 0.31 -16.22
CA TRP A 217 8.57 0.42 -15.19
C TRP A 217 7.31 -0.29 -15.68
N ILE A 218 6.76 -1.21 -14.88
CA ILE A 218 5.48 -1.85 -15.17
C ILE A 218 4.39 -0.82 -14.87
N LYS A 219 3.59 -0.46 -15.88
CA LYS A 219 2.40 0.38 -15.69
C LYS A 219 1.34 -0.49 -15.04
N GLU A 220 0.90 -0.12 -13.83
CA GLU A 220 -0.25 -0.74 -13.19
C GLU A 220 -1.50 -0.44 -14.04
N GLU A 221 -2.25 -1.45 -14.45
CA GLU A 221 -3.45 -1.27 -15.27
C GLU A 221 -4.55 -0.58 -14.46
N ASP A 222 -5.10 0.48 -15.05
CA ASP A 222 -6.12 1.36 -14.48
C ASP A 222 -7.44 0.61 -14.26
N ASN A 223 -7.72 0.21 -13.02
CA ASN A 223 -9.11 0.00 -12.59
C ASN A 223 -9.74 1.38 -12.31
N PRO A 224 -10.73 1.86 -13.09
CA PRO A 224 -11.30 3.17 -12.87
C PRO A 224 -12.09 3.21 -11.56
N PRO A 225 -12.02 4.32 -10.79
CA PRO A 225 -12.91 4.53 -9.67
C PRO A 225 -14.35 4.66 -10.18
N CYS A 226 -15.33 4.26 -9.36
CA CYS A 226 -16.76 4.50 -9.63
C CYS A 226 -16.97 5.98 -9.99
N ASP A 227 -17.51 6.24 -11.20
CA ASP A 227 -17.68 7.58 -11.80
C ASP A 227 -18.33 8.63 -10.87
N HIS A 228 -19.08 8.16 -9.87
CA HIS A 228 -19.70 9.01 -8.84
C HIS A 228 -18.67 9.77 -7.98
N TYR A 229 -17.63 9.10 -7.49
CA TYR A 229 -16.60 9.73 -6.66
C TYR A 229 -15.71 10.68 -7.46
N ARG A 230 -15.49 10.37 -8.75
CA ARG A 230 -14.75 11.23 -9.67
C ARG A 230 -15.46 12.57 -9.88
N LYS A 231 -16.74 12.55 -10.25
CA LYS A 231 -17.55 13.77 -10.44
C LYS A 231 -17.65 14.61 -9.16
N MET A 232 -17.86 13.95 -8.02
CA MET A 232 -17.93 14.60 -6.72
C MET A 232 -16.60 15.28 -6.35
N ALA A 233 -15.48 14.61 -6.63
CA ALA A 233 -14.17 15.21 -6.48
C ALA A 233 -14.01 16.40 -7.42
N GLU A 234 -14.28 16.25 -8.72
CA GLU A 234 -14.14 17.32 -9.74
C GLU A 234 -14.91 18.60 -9.35
N GLU A 235 -16.14 18.48 -8.86
CA GLU A 235 -16.92 19.62 -8.33
C GLU A 235 -16.26 20.27 -7.11
N CYS A 236 -15.75 19.48 -6.16
CA CYS A 236 -15.03 20.02 -5.01
C CYS A 236 -13.66 20.62 -5.38
N TRP A 237 -12.97 20.07 -6.38
CA TRP A 237 -11.66 20.51 -6.90
C TRP A 237 -11.73 21.83 -7.67
N THR A 238 -12.85 22.11 -8.35
CA THR A 238 -13.04 23.44 -8.98
C THR A 238 -13.21 24.55 -7.94
N ILE A 239 -13.69 24.22 -6.73
CA ILE A 239 -13.92 25.17 -5.63
C ILE A 239 -12.65 25.35 -4.79
N ALA A 240 -11.93 24.26 -4.51
CA ALA A 240 -10.64 24.29 -3.84
C ALA A 240 -9.52 24.14 -4.87
N SER A 241 -9.03 25.26 -5.40
CA SER A 241 -7.93 25.27 -6.38
C SER A 241 -6.80 24.31 -5.94
N PRO A 242 -6.34 23.37 -6.80
CA PRO A 242 -5.22 22.47 -6.47
C PRO A 242 -3.99 23.22 -5.94
N ALA A 243 -3.73 24.41 -6.50
CA ALA A 243 -2.65 25.29 -6.07
C ALA A 243 -2.82 25.86 -4.65
N ALA A 244 -4.01 25.78 -4.05
CA ALA A 244 -4.27 26.20 -2.67
C ALA A 244 -4.12 25.06 -1.66
N ILE A 245 -4.36 23.80 -2.06
CA ILE A 245 -4.14 22.62 -1.19
C ILE A 245 -2.70 22.16 -1.26
N PHE A 246 -2.12 22.14 -2.46
CA PHE A 246 -0.77 21.65 -2.68
C PHE A 246 0.24 22.79 -2.85
N GLY A 247 -0.16 24.03 -3.15
CA GLY A 247 0.77 25.08 -3.57
C GLY A 247 1.01 25.01 -5.08
N ALA A 248 1.21 26.15 -5.76
CA ALA A 248 1.47 26.17 -7.20
C ALA A 248 2.76 25.40 -7.58
N ASP A 249 3.73 25.35 -6.66
CA ASP A 249 5.06 24.76 -6.86
C ASP A 249 5.16 23.28 -6.43
N LEU A 250 4.21 22.78 -5.64
CA LEU A 250 4.17 21.40 -5.11
C LEU A 250 3.26 20.49 -5.96
N ILE A 251 2.64 21.05 -7.00
CA ILE A 251 2.28 20.28 -8.19
C ILE A 251 3.63 19.88 -8.81
N HIS A 252 4.23 18.81 -8.28
CA HIS A 252 5.40 18.19 -8.87
C HIS A 252 5.17 18.07 -10.37
N ASN A 253 6.17 18.40 -11.18
CA ASN A 253 6.13 18.45 -12.65
C ASN A 253 5.63 17.17 -13.36
N ASN A 254 5.28 16.13 -12.59
CA ASN A 254 4.89 14.82 -13.06
C ASN A 254 3.79 14.15 -12.22
N VAL A 255 3.04 14.88 -11.38
CA VAL A 255 1.78 14.35 -10.81
C VAL A 255 0.65 14.85 -11.69
N ASP A 256 0.16 13.98 -12.58
CA ASP A 256 -0.95 14.31 -13.48
C ASP A 256 -2.29 14.24 -12.73
N TYR A 257 -2.85 15.41 -12.43
CA TYR A 257 -4.23 15.56 -11.99
C TYR A 257 -5.12 15.80 -13.24
N SER A 258 -5.10 14.88 -14.22
CA SER A 258 -5.71 15.12 -15.53
C SER A 258 -7.23 15.33 -15.46
N VAL A 259 -7.62 16.57 -15.73
CA VAL A 259 -8.96 16.97 -16.17
C VAL A 259 -8.86 17.29 -17.67
N LYS A 260 -8.92 16.26 -18.53
CA LYS A 260 -9.17 16.50 -19.96
C LYS A 260 -10.67 16.71 -20.17
N SER A 261 -11.13 17.94 -19.90
CA SER A 261 -12.46 18.40 -20.31
C SER A 261 -12.48 18.63 -21.82
N THR A 262 -13.03 17.68 -22.58
CA THR A 262 -13.49 17.93 -23.95
C THR A 262 -14.64 18.92 -23.92
N ALA A 263 -14.32 20.20 -24.05
CA ALA A 263 -15.31 21.25 -24.28
C ALA A 263 -15.92 21.08 -25.68
N SER A 264 -16.99 20.30 -25.79
CA SER A 264 -17.89 20.38 -26.94
C SER A 264 -18.89 21.49 -26.71
N SER A 265 -18.75 22.55 -27.51
CA SER A 265 -19.66 23.70 -27.60
C SER A 265 -21.13 23.29 -27.62
N SER A 266 -21.89 23.78 -26.65
CA SER A 266 -23.34 23.67 -26.61
C SER A 266 -23.97 24.64 -27.63
N THR A 267 -24.50 24.12 -28.73
CA THR A 267 -25.54 24.79 -29.50
C THR A 267 -26.91 24.47 -28.90
N SER A 268 -27.58 25.51 -28.41
CA SER A 268 -28.98 25.50 -28.04
C SER A 268 -29.86 25.10 -29.24
N THR A 269 -30.79 24.14 -29.10
CA THR A 269 -32.24 24.42 -29.03
C THR A 269 -33.11 23.14 -28.99
N LYS A 270 -34.20 23.27 -28.22
CA LYS A 270 -35.59 22.82 -28.45
C LYS A 270 -36.06 21.43 -27.99
N LEU A 271 -36.91 21.57 -26.98
CA LEU A 271 -38.03 20.75 -26.53
C LEU A 271 -38.99 20.36 -27.67
N SER A 272 -39.35 19.08 -27.75
CA SER A 272 -40.65 18.64 -28.27
C SER A 272 -41.01 17.20 -27.84
N THR A 273 -42.05 17.15 -27.01
CA THR A 273 -43.29 16.35 -27.15
C THR A 273 -43.26 14.82 -27.28
N LEU A 274 -43.97 14.21 -26.32
CA LEU A 274 -44.57 12.87 -26.29
C LEU A 274 -45.11 12.36 -27.64
N SER A 275 -44.93 11.06 -27.88
CA SER A 275 -45.98 10.15 -28.39
C SER A 275 -45.56 8.70 -28.15
N GLY A 276 -46.46 7.93 -27.54
CA GLY A 276 -46.27 6.50 -27.33
C GLY A 276 -46.58 5.67 -28.57
N SER A 277 -46.14 4.41 -28.56
CA SER A 277 -46.93 3.31 -29.11
C SER A 277 -46.43 1.96 -28.59
N THR A 278 -47.45 1.15 -28.35
CA THR A 278 -47.58 -0.27 -28.05
C THR A 278 -46.76 -1.24 -28.91
N GLY A 279 -46.34 -2.33 -28.28
CA GLY A 279 -46.65 -3.70 -28.72
C GLY A 279 -45.67 -4.36 -29.70
N ASN A 280 -44.98 -5.42 -29.26
CA ASN A 280 -45.42 -6.77 -29.61
C ASN A 280 -44.56 -7.84 -28.94
N SER A 281 -45.26 -8.92 -28.60
CA SER A 281 -44.80 -10.25 -28.24
C SER A 281 -43.78 -10.82 -29.23
N ASP A 282 -42.88 -11.67 -28.76
CA ASP A 282 -42.84 -13.03 -29.32
C ASP A 282 -42.15 -14.02 -28.39
N SER A 283 -42.75 -15.20 -28.38
CA SER A 283 -42.38 -16.38 -27.61
C SER A 283 -41.35 -17.16 -28.41
N ASN A 284 -40.41 -17.85 -27.77
CA ASN A 284 -40.08 -19.19 -28.25
C ASN A 284 -39.46 -20.11 -27.19
N ALA A 285 -39.88 -21.35 -27.34
CA ALA A 285 -39.84 -22.46 -26.43
C ALA A 285 -38.61 -23.38 -26.65
N LEU A 286 -38.29 -24.12 -25.58
CA LEU A 286 -37.83 -25.52 -25.54
C LEU A 286 -36.53 -25.91 -26.28
N ALA A 287 -35.58 -26.48 -25.51
CA ALA A 287 -35.06 -27.83 -25.80
C ALA A 287 -34.34 -28.42 -24.58
N ALA A 288 -34.73 -29.64 -24.22
CA ALA A 288 -34.14 -30.49 -23.19
C ALA A 288 -33.13 -31.48 -23.82
N GLY A 289 -32.16 -31.96 -23.02
CA GLY A 289 -31.31 -33.10 -23.38
C GLY A 289 -30.11 -33.30 -22.45
N PRO A 290 -29.52 -34.51 -22.36
CA PRO A 290 -29.75 -35.34 -21.18
C PRO A 290 -28.50 -35.72 -20.35
N SER A 291 -28.77 -36.11 -19.11
CA SER A 291 -27.86 -36.76 -18.16
C SER A 291 -27.33 -38.11 -18.64
N CYS A 292 -26.10 -38.46 -18.26
CA CYS A 292 -25.60 -39.82 -18.28
C CYS A 292 -24.81 -40.14 -17.00
N THR A 293 -25.45 -40.95 -16.17
CA THR A 293 -24.91 -41.68 -15.00
C THR A 293 -23.98 -42.81 -15.44
N ARG A 294 -22.84 -43.00 -14.75
CA ARG A 294 -22.19 -44.31 -14.67
C ARG A 294 -21.35 -44.47 -13.39
N SER A 295 -21.73 -45.48 -12.62
CA SER A 295 -21.15 -45.92 -11.34
C SER A 295 -20.07 -47.01 -11.56
N PRO A 296 -19.54 -47.70 -10.53
CA PRO A 296 -18.09 -47.75 -10.29
C PRO A 296 -17.48 -49.14 -10.54
N SER A 297 -16.17 -49.21 -10.72
CA SER A 297 -15.42 -50.47 -10.72
C SER A 297 -14.41 -50.51 -9.58
N SER A 298 -14.61 -51.52 -8.74
CA SER A 298 -13.77 -51.96 -7.64
C SER A 298 -12.52 -52.68 -8.14
N ALA A 299 -11.33 -52.26 -7.67
CA ALA A 299 -10.12 -53.06 -7.76
C ALA A 299 -9.36 -53.03 -6.43
N SER A 300 -8.87 -54.20 -6.05
CA SER A 300 -8.45 -54.63 -4.73
C SER A 300 -6.99 -54.31 -4.39
N SER A 301 -6.77 -54.01 -3.10
CA SER A 301 -5.74 -54.60 -2.23
C SER A 301 -4.27 -54.64 -2.68
N SER A 302 -3.45 -53.76 -2.07
CA SER A 302 -2.24 -54.17 -1.32
C SER A 302 -1.72 -52.98 -0.51
N GLN A 303 -2.08 -52.88 0.77
CA GLN A 303 -1.53 -51.85 1.67
C GLN A 303 -0.17 -52.29 2.22
N PRO A 304 0.89 -51.46 2.12
CA PRO A 304 2.15 -51.71 2.80
C PRO A 304 2.04 -51.31 4.29
N HIS A 305 2.57 -52.16 5.17
CA HIS A 305 2.60 -51.97 6.61
C HIS A 305 3.13 -50.58 7.02
N LYS A 306 2.28 -49.78 7.67
CA LYS A 306 2.68 -48.55 8.38
C LYS A 306 3.56 -48.92 9.58
N LYS A 307 4.89 -48.80 9.43
CA LYS A 307 5.80 -48.76 10.58
C LYS A 307 5.46 -47.52 11.42
N GLN A 308 4.87 -47.74 12.60
CA GLN A 308 4.71 -46.71 13.62
C GLN A 308 6.09 -46.21 14.04
N LYS A 309 6.41 -44.97 13.63
CA LYS A 309 7.64 -44.29 14.00
C LYS A 309 7.42 -43.69 15.39
N THR A 310 7.95 -44.33 16.42
CA THR A 310 8.01 -43.81 17.80
C THR A 310 9.00 -42.65 17.86
N THR A 311 8.54 -41.44 17.56
CA THR A 311 9.29 -40.22 17.83
C THR A 311 8.88 -39.69 19.20
N ASN A 312 9.80 -39.74 20.17
CA ASN A 312 9.64 -39.28 21.56
C ASN A 312 9.48 -37.76 21.74
N ASN A 313 9.09 -37.01 20.71
CA ASN A 313 8.69 -35.63 20.91
C ASN A 313 7.20 -35.64 21.30
N PRO A 314 6.79 -34.97 22.40
CA PRO A 314 5.39 -34.84 22.73
C PRO A 314 4.66 -34.31 21.47
N PRO A 315 3.57 -34.97 21.04
CA PRO A 315 2.89 -34.60 19.82
C PRO A 315 2.40 -33.15 19.95
N GLY A 316 2.87 -32.29 19.05
CA GLY A 316 2.10 -31.11 18.64
C GLY A 316 2.29 -29.82 19.43
N VAL A 317 3.47 -29.50 19.99
CA VAL A 317 3.76 -28.07 20.25
C VAL A 317 4.03 -27.42 18.90
N GLN A 318 2.95 -27.06 18.21
CA GLN A 318 3.02 -26.34 16.95
C GLN A 318 3.77 -25.04 17.19
N ARG A 319 4.81 -24.83 16.39
CA ARG A 319 5.73 -23.72 16.57
C ARG A 319 4.96 -22.41 16.46
N ASN A 320 5.02 -21.63 17.54
CA ASN A 320 4.39 -20.33 17.57
C ASN A 320 5.30 -19.26 16.96
N LYS A 321 4.82 -18.59 15.90
CA LYS A 321 5.60 -17.58 15.16
C LYS A 321 5.90 -16.31 15.98
N PHE A 322 5.12 -16.04 17.02
CA PHE A 322 5.29 -14.85 17.88
C PHE A 322 6.34 -15.06 18.97
N LEU A 323 6.80 -16.29 19.19
CA LEU A 323 7.87 -16.58 20.14
C LEU A 323 9.23 -16.46 19.46
N LYS A 324 10.10 -15.66 20.07
CA LYS A 324 11.49 -15.49 19.60
C LYS A 324 12.21 -16.84 19.62
N PRO A 325 12.82 -17.27 18.50
CA PRO A 325 13.72 -18.41 18.49
C PRO A 325 14.89 -18.21 19.46
N ASN A 326 15.19 -19.22 20.27
CA ASN A 326 16.34 -19.18 21.18
C ASN A 326 17.62 -19.56 20.41
N SER A 327 18.24 -18.57 19.77
CA SER A 327 19.45 -18.78 18.97
C SER A 327 20.35 -17.53 19.01
N PRO A 328 21.68 -17.69 19.16
CA PRO A 328 22.61 -16.57 19.30
C PRO A 328 22.77 -15.74 18.03
N ILE A 329 22.46 -16.32 16.87
CA ILE A 329 22.50 -15.62 15.56
C ILE A 329 21.21 -14.85 15.26
N MET A 330 20.22 -14.89 16.14
CA MET A 330 18.99 -14.13 15.93
C MET A 330 19.22 -12.66 16.25
N PRO A 331 18.84 -11.73 15.35
CA PRO A 331 19.01 -10.31 15.59
C PRO A 331 18.26 -9.87 16.85
N HIS A 332 18.76 -8.79 17.47
CA HIS A 332 18.16 -8.23 18.68
C HIS A 332 16.81 -7.59 18.35
N ALA A 333 15.71 -8.22 18.76
CA ALA A 333 14.38 -7.66 18.64
C ALA A 333 14.21 -6.46 19.59
N PHE A 334 13.54 -5.41 19.12
CA PHE A 334 13.24 -4.25 19.97
C PHE A 334 12.22 -4.64 21.05
N PRO A 335 12.44 -4.30 22.34
CA PRO A 335 11.61 -4.79 23.44
C PRO A 335 10.11 -4.56 23.27
N LYS A 336 9.68 -3.37 22.83
CA LYS A 336 8.25 -3.09 22.62
C LYS A 336 7.62 -3.95 21.51
N TRP A 337 8.39 -4.34 20.50
CA TRP A 337 7.90 -5.23 19.44
C TRP A 337 7.73 -6.65 19.97
N VAL A 338 8.61 -7.09 20.87
CA VAL A 338 8.46 -8.38 21.57
C VAL A 338 7.22 -8.35 22.46
N GLU A 339 7.03 -7.29 23.26
CA GLU A 339 5.84 -7.11 24.09
C GLU A 339 4.56 -7.12 23.24
N ALA A 340 4.53 -6.38 22.12
CA ALA A 340 3.40 -6.36 21.20
C ALA A 340 3.11 -7.75 20.60
N ALA A 341 4.14 -8.47 20.13
CA ALA A 341 4.00 -9.82 19.59
C ALA A 341 3.47 -10.81 20.66
N LEU A 342 3.95 -10.70 21.90
CA LEU A 342 3.46 -11.50 23.03
C LEU A 342 2.02 -11.14 23.40
N SER A 343 1.59 -9.88 23.27
CA SER A 343 0.19 -9.51 23.50
C SER A 343 -0.76 -10.14 22.49
N LEU A 344 -0.32 -10.27 21.22
CA LEU A 344 -1.07 -10.94 20.16
C LEU A 344 -1.12 -12.46 20.35
N LEU A 345 -0.16 -13.04 21.07
CA LEU A 345 -0.09 -14.48 21.35
C LEU A 345 -1.38 -15.00 21.99
N HIS A 346 -1.98 -14.22 22.90
CA HIS A 346 -3.22 -14.58 23.60
C HIS A 346 -4.44 -14.66 22.67
N HIS A 347 -4.39 -13.97 21.53
CA HIS A 347 -5.46 -13.92 20.54
C HIS A 347 -5.22 -14.86 19.36
N PHE A 348 -3.99 -15.38 19.20
CA PHE A 348 -3.63 -16.23 18.09
C PHE A 348 -4.06 -17.68 18.32
N LYS A 349 -5.08 -18.13 17.60
CA LYS A 349 -5.49 -19.54 17.53
C LYS A 349 -4.76 -20.22 16.39
N VAL A 350 -3.86 -21.14 16.74
CA VAL A 350 -3.00 -21.83 15.77
C VAL A 350 -3.80 -22.66 14.75
N ASP A 351 -4.97 -23.17 15.16
CA ASP A 351 -5.85 -24.01 14.33
C ASP A 351 -6.87 -23.21 13.52
N GLU A 352 -6.90 -21.88 13.67
CA GLU A 352 -7.84 -21.04 12.93
C GLU A 352 -7.37 -20.96 11.47
N GLN A 353 -8.23 -21.42 10.56
CA GLN A 353 -7.94 -21.26 9.15
C GLN A 353 -7.94 -19.77 8.80
N PRO A 354 -7.03 -19.34 7.92
CA PRO A 354 -7.05 -17.97 7.48
C PRO A 354 -8.37 -17.64 6.80
N GLN A 355 -8.81 -16.39 6.94
CA GLN A 355 -10.04 -15.95 6.28
C GLN A 355 -9.92 -16.17 4.76
N PRO A 356 -11.03 -16.55 4.08
CA PRO A 356 -11.03 -16.70 2.63
C PRO A 356 -10.44 -15.46 1.94
N GLY A 357 -9.49 -15.68 1.02
CA GLY A 357 -8.80 -14.61 0.31
C GLY A 357 -7.56 -14.02 1.02
N VAL A 358 -7.23 -14.47 2.24
CA VAL A 358 -5.99 -14.09 2.93
C VAL A 358 -4.90 -15.10 2.62
N ASN A 359 -3.88 -14.68 1.86
CA ASN A 359 -2.72 -15.51 1.59
C ASN A 359 -1.78 -15.53 2.81
N CYS A 360 -1.56 -16.72 3.39
CA CYS A 360 -0.71 -16.94 4.56
C CYS A 360 0.70 -17.44 4.25
N GLY A 361 1.14 -17.31 3.00
CA GLY A 361 2.52 -17.57 2.65
C GLY A 361 3.47 -16.48 3.14
N TYR A 362 4.76 -16.83 3.19
CA TYR A 362 5.85 -15.92 3.51
C TYR A 362 6.51 -15.45 2.22
N VAL A 363 6.84 -14.16 2.14
CA VAL A 363 7.53 -13.56 0.98
C VAL A 363 9.01 -13.96 0.92
N LEU A 364 9.61 -14.25 2.07
CA LEU A 364 10.95 -14.84 2.23
C LEU A 364 10.89 -15.99 3.24
N PRO A 365 11.92 -16.87 3.32
CA PRO A 365 11.90 -17.95 4.29
C PRO A 365 11.87 -17.42 5.72
N GLU A 366 11.07 -18.05 6.58
CA GLU A 366 10.96 -17.67 7.99
C GLU A 366 12.32 -17.81 8.71
N PRO A 367 12.84 -16.77 9.40
CA PRO A 367 14.19 -16.78 9.99
C PRO A 367 14.52 -17.97 10.90
N ALA A 368 13.55 -18.52 11.63
CA ALA A 368 13.86 -19.66 12.48
C ALA A 368 13.97 -21.01 11.74
N VAL A 369 13.64 -21.06 10.45
CA VAL A 369 14.03 -22.19 9.60
C VAL A 369 15.55 -22.33 9.56
N PHE A 370 16.28 -21.22 9.63
CA PHE A 370 17.73 -21.20 9.78
C PHE A 370 18.14 -21.38 11.25
N ALA A 371 17.59 -20.54 12.14
CA ALA A 371 18.10 -20.39 13.50
C ALA A 371 17.87 -21.59 14.42
N ASN A 372 16.77 -22.34 14.23
CA ASN A 372 16.43 -23.51 15.05
C ASN A 372 17.03 -24.82 14.55
N HIS A 373 17.81 -24.78 13.48
CA HIS A 373 18.35 -26.00 12.90
C HIS A 373 19.50 -26.55 13.76
N GLN A 374 19.29 -27.74 14.34
CA GLN A 374 20.23 -28.35 15.30
C GLN A 374 21.53 -28.83 14.66
N ASN A 375 21.46 -29.22 13.39
CA ASN A 375 22.63 -29.67 12.64
C ASN A 375 23.33 -28.46 12.01
N GLU A 376 24.52 -28.13 12.49
CA GLU A 376 25.29 -26.98 12.00
C GLU A 376 25.67 -27.07 10.52
N VAL A 377 25.95 -28.28 10.01
CA VAL A 377 26.29 -28.50 8.60
C VAL A 377 25.09 -28.17 7.72
N SER A 378 23.91 -28.68 8.09
CA SER A 378 22.70 -28.33 7.38
C SER A 378 22.34 -26.87 7.55
N ARG A 379 22.54 -26.26 8.72
CA ARG A 379 22.30 -24.82 8.94
C ARG A 379 23.18 -23.98 8.01
N ALA A 380 24.46 -24.32 7.92
CA ALA A 380 25.39 -23.69 6.98
C ALA A 380 24.91 -23.84 5.53
N GLN A 381 24.42 -25.03 5.14
CA GLN A 381 23.87 -25.24 3.81
C GLN A 381 22.66 -24.34 3.52
N TYR A 382 21.74 -24.14 4.49
CA TYR A 382 20.58 -23.28 4.29
C TYR A 382 21.00 -21.84 4.00
N PHE A 383 21.98 -21.32 4.74
CA PHE A 383 22.53 -19.99 4.48
C PHE A 383 23.21 -19.92 3.11
N LEU A 384 24.05 -20.90 2.76
CA LEU A 384 24.74 -20.93 1.46
C LEU A 384 23.74 -21.00 0.31
N THR A 385 22.76 -21.89 0.38
CA THR A 385 21.70 -22.00 -0.64
C THR A 385 20.91 -20.70 -0.73
N TYR A 386 20.50 -20.10 0.41
CA TYR A 386 19.82 -18.79 0.41
C TYR A 386 20.66 -17.72 -0.29
N LEU A 387 21.95 -17.59 0.06
CA LEU A 387 22.84 -16.59 -0.55
C LEU A 387 23.02 -16.78 -2.06
N LYS A 388 23.06 -18.02 -2.55
CA LYS A 388 23.13 -18.31 -4.00
C LYS A 388 21.91 -17.78 -4.74
N VAL A 389 20.71 -17.96 -4.17
CA VAL A 389 19.45 -17.59 -4.83
C VAL A 389 18.89 -16.24 -4.36
N HIS A 390 19.54 -15.59 -3.40
CA HIS A 390 19.06 -14.38 -2.73
C HIS A 390 18.63 -13.30 -3.73
N ARG A 391 19.49 -13.01 -4.71
CA ARG A 391 19.22 -11.98 -5.72
C ARG A 391 18.01 -12.33 -6.60
N VAL A 392 17.75 -13.61 -6.85
CA VAL A 392 16.52 -14.05 -7.55
C VAL A 392 15.30 -13.76 -6.72
N PHE A 393 15.35 -14.02 -5.40
CA PHE A 393 14.21 -13.73 -4.52
C PHE A 393 13.90 -12.24 -4.45
N ILE A 394 14.92 -11.39 -4.29
CA ILE A 394 14.72 -9.93 -4.28
C ILE A 394 14.16 -9.44 -5.61
N ALA A 395 14.68 -9.96 -6.73
CA ALA A 395 14.17 -9.62 -8.04
C ALA A 395 12.73 -10.10 -8.25
N ALA A 396 12.39 -11.31 -7.79
CA ALA A 396 11.02 -11.83 -7.86
C ALA A 396 10.05 -10.89 -7.13
N ILE A 397 10.41 -10.46 -5.91
CA ILE A 397 9.58 -9.54 -5.11
C ILE A 397 9.39 -8.21 -5.85
N ASN A 398 10.45 -7.67 -6.46
CA ASN A 398 10.39 -6.40 -7.18
C ASN A 398 9.64 -6.50 -8.51
N LEU A 399 9.75 -7.62 -9.23
CA LEU A 399 9.16 -7.80 -10.56
C LEU A 399 7.72 -8.30 -10.52
N LEU A 400 7.41 -9.24 -9.62
CA LEU A 400 6.10 -9.90 -9.54
C LEU A 400 5.24 -9.36 -8.38
N GLY A 401 5.85 -8.61 -7.47
CA GLY A 401 5.21 -8.14 -6.25
C GLY A 401 5.20 -9.18 -5.13
N PRO A 402 5.04 -8.74 -3.87
CA PRO A 402 5.14 -9.60 -2.69
C PRO A 402 4.08 -10.70 -2.64
N ILE A 403 2.85 -10.41 -3.08
CA ILE A 403 1.71 -11.35 -3.03
C ILE A 403 1.99 -12.61 -3.86
N VAL A 404 2.48 -12.42 -5.08
CA VAL A 404 2.79 -13.51 -6.01
C VAL A 404 3.97 -14.35 -5.50
N CYS A 405 4.91 -13.72 -4.80
CA CYS A 405 6.08 -14.40 -4.22
C CYS A 405 5.79 -15.15 -2.91
N GLN A 406 4.60 -15.02 -2.32
CA GLN A 406 4.28 -15.72 -1.08
C GLN A 406 4.34 -17.24 -1.24
N ARG A 407 5.01 -17.92 -0.32
CA ARG A 407 5.21 -19.37 -0.33
C ARG A 407 4.93 -19.99 1.02
N SER A 408 4.46 -21.23 1.01
CA SER A 408 4.29 -21.96 2.27
C SER A 408 5.64 -22.21 2.95
N ALA A 409 5.65 -22.36 4.28
CA ALA A 409 6.87 -22.75 4.99
C ALA A 409 7.47 -24.07 4.49
N LYS A 410 6.64 -24.95 3.91
CA LYS A 410 7.09 -26.21 3.29
C LYS A 410 7.86 -25.95 2.01
N ASP A 411 7.37 -25.05 1.15
CA ASP A 411 8.02 -24.69 -0.11
C ASP A 411 9.33 -23.95 0.12
N TRP A 412 9.38 -23.08 1.14
CA TRP A 412 10.65 -22.46 1.54
C TRP A 412 11.69 -23.48 1.98
N ARG A 413 11.30 -24.47 2.80
CA ARG A 413 12.22 -25.55 3.16
C ARG A 413 12.68 -26.34 1.95
N ARG A 414 11.80 -26.60 0.97
CA ARG A 414 12.16 -27.29 -0.28
C ARG A 414 13.21 -26.54 -1.06
N LEU A 415 13.05 -25.23 -1.21
CA LEU A 415 14.00 -24.34 -1.89
C LEU A 415 15.36 -24.28 -1.17
N LEU A 416 15.35 -24.09 0.15
CA LEU A 416 16.60 -24.02 0.93
C LEU A 416 17.35 -25.34 1.04
N LEU A 417 16.70 -26.46 0.70
CA LEU A 417 17.26 -27.81 0.77
C LEU A 417 17.63 -28.41 -0.59
N LEU A 418 17.61 -27.60 -1.66
CA LEU A 418 17.87 -28.07 -3.03
C LEU A 418 19.23 -28.77 -3.14
N GLU A 419 20.28 -28.21 -2.57
CA GLU A 419 21.63 -28.80 -2.63
C GLU A 419 21.78 -30.04 -1.74
N LEU A 420 21.13 -30.06 -0.58
CA LEU A 420 21.32 -31.14 0.40
C LEU A 420 20.64 -32.45 -0.03
N HIS A 421 19.52 -32.36 -0.76
CA HIS A 421 18.78 -33.55 -1.20
C HIS A 421 19.15 -34.01 -2.61
N GLY A 422 20.23 -33.44 -3.17
CA GLY A 422 21.01 -33.95 -4.30
C GLY A 422 20.23 -34.84 -5.26
N SER A 423 19.30 -34.24 -6.00
CA SER A 423 18.68 -34.76 -7.23
C SER A 423 17.25 -34.21 -7.42
N LEU A 424 17.02 -33.54 -8.55
CA LEU A 424 15.70 -33.19 -9.08
C LEU A 424 15.05 -34.41 -9.77
N HIS A 425 15.16 -35.62 -9.22
CA HIS A 425 14.47 -36.77 -9.80
C HIS A 425 12.95 -36.56 -9.76
N THR A 426 12.37 -36.45 -10.96
CA THR A 426 10.95 -36.17 -11.21
C THR A 426 10.03 -37.32 -10.80
N ASN A 427 10.57 -38.49 -10.50
CA ASN A 427 9.81 -39.71 -10.18
C ASN A 427 9.15 -39.67 -8.79
N THR A 428 9.41 -38.64 -7.98
CA THR A 428 8.76 -38.47 -6.67
C THR A 428 7.96 -37.18 -6.65
N HIS A 429 6.81 -37.18 -5.96
CA HIS A 429 6.00 -35.98 -5.76
C HIS A 429 6.81 -34.80 -5.18
N GLU A 430 7.78 -35.10 -4.30
CA GLU A 430 8.66 -34.10 -3.72
C GLU A 430 9.66 -33.54 -4.74
N GLY A 431 10.18 -34.38 -5.64
CA GLY A 431 11.02 -33.96 -6.76
C GLY A 431 10.27 -33.09 -7.76
N THR A 432 9.02 -33.45 -8.12
CA THR A 432 8.16 -32.63 -8.98
C THR A 432 7.87 -31.26 -8.38
N ALA A 433 7.59 -31.21 -7.07
CA ALA A 433 7.36 -29.93 -6.38
C ALA A 433 8.61 -29.04 -6.37
N ARG A 434 9.80 -29.61 -6.16
CA ARG A 434 11.07 -28.86 -6.25
C ARG A 434 11.34 -28.36 -7.66
N LEU A 435 11.16 -29.21 -8.67
CA LEU A 435 11.37 -28.83 -10.07
C LEU A 435 10.47 -27.66 -10.47
N ARG A 436 9.20 -27.67 -10.06
CA ARG A 436 8.28 -26.55 -10.28
C ARG A 436 8.82 -25.25 -9.70
N LEU A 437 9.25 -25.27 -8.44
CA LEU A 437 9.81 -24.09 -7.76
C LEU A 437 11.11 -23.62 -8.43
N CYS A 438 11.97 -24.51 -8.91
CA CYS A 438 13.15 -24.15 -9.68
C CYS A 438 12.79 -23.49 -11.01
N ASN A 439 11.79 -24.01 -11.73
CA ASN A 439 11.34 -23.46 -13.00
C ASN A 439 10.79 -22.03 -12.83
N GLU A 440 9.92 -21.80 -11.83
CA GLU A 440 9.42 -20.46 -11.50
C GLU A 440 10.55 -19.46 -11.23
N MET A 441 11.58 -19.88 -10.50
CA MET A 441 12.72 -19.03 -10.19
C MET A 441 13.66 -18.83 -11.40
N ASN A 442 13.79 -19.82 -12.28
CA ASN A 442 14.51 -19.68 -13.54
C ASN A 442 13.83 -18.70 -14.49
N GLU A 443 12.49 -18.66 -14.51
CA GLU A 443 11.73 -17.67 -15.29
C GLU A 443 11.99 -16.24 -14.79
N VAL A 444 12.03 -16.04 -13.48
CA VAL A 444 12.42 -14.74 -12.89
C VAL A 444 13.85 -14.39 -13.26
N ALA A 445 14.79 -15.35 -13.16
CA ALA A 445 16.18 -15.13 -13.54
C ALA A 445 16.32 -14.76 -15.03
N ALA A 446 15.57 -15.42 -15.92
CA ALA A 446 15.55 -15.11 -17.35
C ALA A 446 15.05 -13.68 -17.62
N ARG A 447 14.05 -13.20 -16.86
CA ARG A 447 13.53 -11.83 -16.97
C ARG A 447 14.52 -10.75 -16.51
N MET A 448 15.48 -11.09 -15.63
CA MET A 448 16.56 -10.17 -15.23
C MET A 448 17.64 -9.97 -16.31
N GLY A 449 17.58 -10.74 -17.40
CA GLY A 449 18.53 -10.67 -18.51
C GLY A 449 19.88 -11.34 -18.23
N SER A 450 20.79 -11.24 -19.19
CA SER A 450 22.08 -11.94 -19.21
C SER A 450 23.05 -11.60 -18.07
N SER A 451 22.77 -10.52 -17.33
CA SER A 451 23.56 -10.15 -16.14
C SER A 451 23.41 -11.13 -14.98
N PHE A 452 22.42 -12.01 -15.02
CA PHE A 452 22.11 -12.95 -13.97
C PHE A 452 21.84 -14.36 -14.53
N SER A 453 22.91 -15.12 -14.77
CA SER A 453 22.81 -16.54 -15.13
C SER A 453 23.10 -17.39 -13.89
N ILE A 454 22.05 -17.75 -13.16
CA ILE A 454 22.11 -18.82 -12.15
C ILE A 454 21.31 -19.98 -12.69
N ASP A 455 21.99 -21.10 -12.91
CA ASP A 455 21.31 -22.36 -13.19
C ASP A 455 20.83 -22.97 -11.87
N LEU A 456 19.53 -22.87 -11.61
CA LEU A 456 18.93 -23.44 -10.40
C LEU A 456 18.78 -24.97 -10.49
N THR A 457 19.03 -25.57 -11.64
CA THR A 457 19.11 -27.04 -11.77
C THR A 457 20.43 -27.58 -11.22
N ASP A 458 21.48 -26.75 -11.23
CA ASP A 458 22.78 -27.04 -10.63
C ASP A 458 23.33 -25.85 -9.82
N LEU A 459 22.80 -25.70 -8.60
CA LEU A 459 23.27 -24.70 -7.63
C LEU A 459 24.74 -24.87 -7.23
N SER A 460 25.37 -26.02 -7.52
CA SER A 460 26.78 -26.23 -7.17
C SER A 460 27.71 -25.29 -7.94
N LEU A 461 27.31 -24.84 -9.13
CA LEU A 461 28.03 -23.87 -9.96
C LEU A 461 27.88 -22.43 -9.44
N ALA A 462 26.81 -22.13 -8.71
CA ALA A 462 26.58 -20.80 -8.16
C ALA A 462 27.45 -20.55 -6.92
N SER A 463 28.08 -19.38 -6.87
CA SER A 463 28.83 -18.94 -5.69
C SER A 463 27.91 -18.25 -4.69
N ALA A 464 27.90 -18.70 -3.43
CA ALA A 464 27.20 -18.00 -2.36
C ALA A 464 27.96 -16.71 -2.05
N SER A 465 27.33 -15.55 -2.28
CA SER A 465 27.97 -14.26 -2.04
C SER A 465 27.09 -13.33 -1.22
N TRP A 466 27.72 -12.55 -0.35
CA TRP A 466 27.06 -11.55 0.48
C TRP A 466 27.93 -10.30 0.59
N LYS A 467 27.37 -9.13 0.25
CA LYS A 467 28.09 -7.84 0.21
C LYS A 467 29.46 -7.90 -0.50
N GLY A 468 29.54 -8.66 -1.59
CA GLY A 468 30.77 -8.81 -2.39
C GLY A 468 31.75 -9.88 -1.90
N HIS A 469 31.50 -10.52 -0.75
CA HIS A 469 32.31 -11.63 -0.24
C HIS A 469 31.72 -12.98 -0.67
N ILE A 470 32.57 -13.91 -1.11
CA ILE A 470 32.18 -15.27 -1.50
C ILE A 470 32.41 -16.23 -0.32
N TYR A 471 31.43 -17.08 -0.04
CA TYR A 471 31.45 -18.07 1.02
C TYR A 471 31.33 -19.48 0.45
N THR A 472 32.20 -20.39 0.87
CA THR A 472 32.18 -21.81 0.46
C THR A 472 31.79 -22.76 1.59
N GLY A 473 31.66 -22.25 2.82
CA GLY A 473 31.39 -23.05 4.01
C GLY A 473 30.52 -22.30 5.02
N ARG A 474 30.67 -22.62 6.31
CA ARG A 474 29.91 -21.95 7.38
C ARG A 474 30.20 -20.44 7.39
N LEU A 475 29.13 -19.65 7.34
CA LEU A 475 29.20 -18.19 7.53
C LEU A 475 29.58 -17.87 8.99
N PRO A 476 30.37 -16.82 9.23
CA PRO A 476 30.51 -16.21 10.56
C PRO A 476 29.15 -15.86 11.19
N ASP A 477 29.04 -15.90 12.52
CA ASP A 477 27.76 -15.73 13.22
C ASP A 477 27.20 -14.30 13.11
N ASP A 478 28.06 -13.29 13.04
CA ASP A 478 27.71 -11.91 12.73
C ASP A 478 27.10 -11.79 11.33
N MET A 479 27.67 -12.47 10.33
CA MET A 479 27.13 -12.50 8.97
C MET A 479 25.80 -13.26 8.89
N GLN A 480 25.66 -14.38 9.61
CA GLN A 480 24.38 -15.08 9.73
C GLN A 480 23.31 -14.16 10.34
N THR A 481 23.67 -13.42 11.39
CA THR A 481 22.76 -12.46 12.05
C THR A 481 22.33 -11.37 11.09
N GLU A 482 23.27 -10.84 10.29
CA GLU A 482 22.99 -9.80 9.31
C GLU A 482 22.05 -10.29 8.20
N VAL A 483 22.26 -11.50 7.66
CA VAL A 483 21.36 -12.11 6.68
C VAL A 483 19.96 -12.28 7.26
N LEU A 484 19.83 -12.78 8.49
CA LEU A 484 18.53 -12.91 9.14
C LEU A 484 17.86 -11.56 9.39
N GLN A 485 18.63 -10.52 9.69
CA GLN A 485 18.12 -9.17 9.85
C GLN A 485 17.52 -8.62 8.55
N GLU A 486 18.17 -8.84 7.41
CA GLU A 486 17.62 -8.44 6.11
C GLU A 486 16.31 -9.19 5.81
N ILE A 487 16.28 -10.51 6.03
CA ILE A 487 15.07 -11.32 5.86
C ILE A 487 13.92 -10.77 6.72
N PHE A 488 14.19 -10.43 7.98
CA PHE A 488 13.20 -9.81 8.87
C PHE A 488 12.71 -8.47 8.35
N GLU A 489 13.63 -7.59 7.95
CA GLU A 489 13.28 -6.24 7.50
C GLU A 489 12.42 -6.28 6.23
N ILE A 490 12.79 -7.10 5.25
CA ILE A 490 12.03 -7.25 4.01
C ILE A 490 10.68 -7.90 4.32
N SER A 491 10.65 -9.01 5.06
CA SER A 491 9.38 -9.69 5.39
C SER A 491 8.44 -8.76 6.15
N PHE A 492 8.95 -8.01 7.12
CA PHE A 492 8.17 -7.04 7.88
C PHE A 492 7.58 -5.95 6.99
N LYS A 493 8.38 -5.33 6.12
CA LYS A 493 7.88 -4.31 5.17
C LYS A 493 6.77 -4.86 4.29
N GLN A 494 6.95 -6.06 3.75
CA GLN A 494 5.96 -6.67 2.88
C GLN A 494 4.69 -7.07 3.63
N GLU A 495 4.80 -7.70 4.81
CA GLU A 495 3.65 -8.03 5.65
C GLU A 495 2.89 -6.77 6.09
N PHE A 496 3.59 -5.68 6.38
CA PHE A 496 2.97 -4.40 6.72
C PHE A 496 2.20 -3.82 5.53
N MET A 497 2.77 -3.84 4.31
CA MET A 497 2.07 -3.44 3.08
C MET A 497 0.86 -4.33 2.76
N LEU A 498 0.96 -5.64 3.03
CA LEU A 498 -0.16 -6.57 2.86
C LEU A 498 -1.29 -6.29 3.86
N LEU A 499 -0.95 -6.01 5.11
CA LEU A 499 -1.90 -5.61 6.14
C LEU A 499 -2.62 -4.32 5.74
N ASP A 500 -1.86 -3.32 5.30
CA ASP A 500 -2.36 -2.06 4.78
C ASP A 500 -3.40 -2.33 3.66
N ARG A 501 -3.01 -3.08 2.62
CA ARG A 501 -3.89 -3.47 1.52
C ARG A 501 -5.14 -4.24 1.98
N PHE A 502 -4.99 -5.18 2.93
CA PHE A 502 -6.09 -6.00 3.43
C PHE A 502 -7.12 -5.16 4.18
N LEU A 503 -6.68 -4.29 5.09
CA LEU A 503 -7.53 -3.37 5.84
C LEU A 503 -8.30 -2.42 4.89
N TYR A 504 -7.77 -2.16 3.70
CA TYR A 504 -8.45 -1.34 2.69
C TYR A 504 -9.40 -2.11 1.76
N ARG A 505 -9.08 -3.35 1.36
CA ARG A 505 -9.95 -4.13 0.44
C ARG A 505 -11.29 -4.50 1.10
N LEU A 506 -11.31 -4.68 2.42
CA LEU A 506 -12.50 -5.07 3.19
C LEU A 506 -13.60 -3.99 3.30
N VAL A 507 -13.34 -2.75 2.87
CA VAL A 507 -14.34 -1.66 2.93
C VAL A 507 -15.26 -1.63 1.70
N LEU A 508 -14.99 -2.46 0.67
CA LEU A 508 -15.92 -2.70 -0.45
C LEU A 508 -16.97 -3.79 -0.15
N ARG A 509 -17.14 -4.21 1.11
CA ARG A 509 -18.29 -5.02 1.48
C ARG A 509 -19.56 -4.19 1.26
N SER A 510 -20.22 -4.51 0.15
CA SER A 510 -21.60 -4.17 -0.20
C SER A 510 -22.46 -3.95 1.05
N GLN A 511 -22.66 -2.68 1.41
CA GLN A 511 -23.85 -2.29 2.15
C GLN A 511 -25.04 -2.66 1.27
N GLY A 512 -25.83 -3.63 1.73
CA GLY A 512 -27.22 -3.82 1.31
C GLY A 512 -27.43 -4.49 -0.04
N ARG A 513 -27.20 -5.80 -0.11
CA ARG A 513 -28.16 -6.69 -0.78
C ARG A 513 -28.49 -7.81 0.19
N GLU A 514 -29.37 -7.50 1.13
CA GLU A 514 -30.28 -8.51 1.63
C GLU A 514 -31.25 -8.82 0.47
N ASP A 515 -31.57 -10.10 0.33
CA ASP A 515 -32.55 -10.70 -0.57
C ASP A 515 -32.03 -11.18 -1.95
N GLY A 516 -31.91 -12.52 -2.04
CA GLY A 516 -31.87 -13.26 -3.29
C GLY A 516 -30.93 -14.45 -3.20
N GLU A 517 -31.47 -15.63 -2.88
CA GLU A 517 -30.83 -16.91 -3.17
C GLU A 517 -30.28 -16.89 -4.60
N PHE A 518 -28.96 -16.95 -4.75
CA PHE A 518 -28.35 -17.41 -5.98
C PHE A 518 -27.15 -18.29 -5.68
N GLU A 519 -27.09 -19.32 -6.52
CA GLU A 519 -26.21 -20.46 -6.54
C GLU A 519 -24.72 -20.07 -6.52
N ASN A 520 -23.91 -21.08 -6.17
CA ASN A 520 -22.46 -21.08 -6.32
C ASN A 520 -22.04 -20.67 -7.75
N GLU A 521 -21.84 -19.38 -7.99
CA GLU A 521 -21.14 -18.89 -9.17
C GLU A 521 -19.70 -18.60 -8.81
N TYR A 522 -18.84 -19.32 -9.50
CA TYR A 522 -17.41 -19.43 -9.32
C TYR A 522 -16.68 -18.09 -9.45
N ASP A 523 -15.79 -17.87 -8.50
CA ASP A 523 -14.48 -17.20 -8.59
C ASP A 523 -14.10 -16.57 -9.94
N ALA A 524 -14.56 -15.33 -10.18
CA ALA A 524 -14.21 -14.51 -11.35
C ALA A 524 -12.73 -14.09 -11.42
N SER A 525 -11.87 -14.50 -10.46
CA SER A 525 -10.44 -14.19 -10.50
C SER A 525 -9.59 -15.23 -11.25
N THR A 526 -10.17 -16.37 -11.63
CA THR A 526 -9.46 -17.47 -12.30
C THR A 526 -9.75 -17.61 -13.80
N GLN A 527 -10.71 -16.86 -14.35
CA GLN A 527 -11.13 -17.01 -15.76
C GLN A 527 -10.37 -16.09 -16.73
N GLU A 528 -9.77 -14.99 -16.27
CA GLU A 528 -8.94 -14.13 -17.13
C GLU A 528 -7.58 -14.75 -17.48
N ASP A 529 -7.07 -15.67 -16.64
CA ASP A 529 -5.80 -16.37 -16.89
C ASP A 529 -5.91 -17.55 -17.87
N GLN A 530 -7.12 -17.98 -18.25
CA GLN A 530 -7.32 -19.07 -19.22
C GLN A 530 -7.64 -18.61 -20.66
N ASN A 531 -7.92 -17.32 -20.86
CA ASN A 531 -8.23 -16.79 -22.20
C ASN A 531 -7.00 -16.28 -22.97
N LEU A 532 -5.78 -16.47 -22.46
CA LEU A 532 -4.53 -16.10 -23.15
C LEU A 532 -3.82 -17.28 -23.85
N VAL A 533 -4.48 -18.44 -23.97
CA VAL A 533 -3.99 -19.56 -24.79
C VAL A 533 -5.12 -20.04 -25.70
N ILE A 534 -5.28 -19.39 -26.85
CA ILE A 534 -5.71 -19.89 -28.19
C ILE A 534 -5.91 -18.64 -29.04
N GLU A 535 -4.83 -18.04 -29.54
CA GLU A 535 -4.83 -17.28 -30.80
C GLU A 535 -3.38 -17.32 -31.32
N ASP A 536 -2.95 -18.51 -31.74
CA ASP A 536 -1.73 -18.65 -32.54
C ASP A 536 -1.92 -19.81 -33.54
N ALA A 537 -2.88 -19.62 -34.43
CA ALA A 537 -2.99 -20.32 -35.69
C ALA A 537 -3.80 -19.46 -36.66
N PHE A 538 -3.27 -19.30 -37.87
CA PHE A 538 -3.83 -18.58 -39.04
C PHE A 538 -3.24 -17.19 -39.34
N PHE A 539 -1.98 -17.16 -39.79
CA PHE A 539 -1.59 -16.33 -40.93
C PHE A 539 -0.42 -16.97 -41.70
N SER A 540 -0.77 -17.81 -42.68
CA SER A 540 0.11 -18.10 -43.81
C SER A 540 -0.75 -18.32 -45.05
N ASN A 541 -0.96 -17.26 -45.84
CA ASN A 541 -1.25 -17.34 -47.27
C ASN A 541 -0.88 -16.01 -47.91
N GLY A 542 0.11 -16.06 -48.81
CA GLY A 542 0.62 -14.91 -49.56
C GLY A 542 -0.34 -14.43 -50.66
N PRO A 543 -0.06 -13.26 -51.27
CA PRO A 543 -0.92 -12.69 -52.29
C PRO A 543 -0.67 -13.33 -53.67
N PRO A 544 -1.69 -13.49 -54.52
CA PRO A 544 -1.49 -13.91 -55.90
C PRO A 544 -1.10 -12.71 -56.78
N ALA A 545 -0.16 -12.99 -57.68
CA ALA A 545 0.20 -12.14 -58.80
C ALA A 545 -0.86 -12.20 -59.90
N PHE A 546 -1.20 -11.04 -60.48
CA PHE A 546 -1.60 -10.79 -61.88
C PHE A 546 -1.46 -9.26 -62.06
N GLY A 547 -0.82 -8.67 -63.07
CA GLY A 547 -0.52 -9.12 -64.42
C GLY A 547 -1.33 -8.30 -65.42
N HIS A 548 -0.88 -7.08 -65.76
CA HIS A 548 -0.88 -6.49 -67.10
C HIS A 548 -0.15 -5.14 -67.12
#